data_AF-A0AAV8ULX2-F1
#
_entry.id   AF-A0AAV8ULX2-F1
#
_cell.length_a   1.000
_cell.length_b   1.000
_cell.length_c   1.000
_cell.angle_alpha   90.00
_cell.angle_beta   90.00
_cell.angle_gamma   90.00
#
_symmetry.space_group_name_H-M   'P 1'
#
loop_
_entity.id
_entity.type
_entity.pdbx_description
1 polymer ?
#
loop_
_entity_poly.entity_id
_entity_poly.type
_entity_poly.pdbx_seq_one_letter_code
_entity_poly.pdbx_strand_id
1 'polypeptide(L)'
;MCNVSVKGKGKTRGILKIVEDETLNQFFVDDGKGGRRELDQKEKEYLVMDALHARTTRMYGAPRDLVVSDEQLDLLQEDLMWQGSRVLLLNAKETGYLEAARAYYRNEPIMSDHEFDELRQELVMEGSVVAVSDRPKCSVETRICSTDLAPDSKRMFAVHLPAAGVGAIVWAAISYGIPFLRNVSDLYSLLFGLPVVVLFSKVTTSMVIKDPSQILRGACPNCGEDIRAHFGSILTISGPQKTSQMKCDHCRAQLTFRAETRKVEINANNMTRA
;
A
#
# COMPACT_ATOMS: atom_id res chain seq x y z
N MET A 1 -35.12 -7.57 16.09
CA MET A 1 -35.77 -7.86 14.80
C MET A 1 -35.84 -6.55 14.01
N CYS A 2 -34.78 -6.19 13.30
CA CYS A 2 -34.78 -5.05 12.40
C CYS A 2 -34.35 -5.52 11.01
N ASN A 3 -35.32 -5.55 10.09
CA ASN A 3 -35.15 -5.91 8.69
C ASN A 3 -34.38 -4.80 7.96
N VAL A 4 -33.20 -5.10 7.40
CA VAL A 4 -32.56 -4.23 6.42
C VAL A 4 -32.79 -4.81 5.02
N SER A 5 -33.69 -4.17 4.28
CA SER A 5 -33.99 -4.49 2.88
C SER A 5 -33.16 -3.59 1.96
N VAL A 6 -32.14 -4.16 1.31
CA VAL A 6 -31.40 -3.48 0.23
C VAL A 6 -32.13 -3.76 -1.09
N LYS A 7 -32.85 -2.75 -1.60
CA LYS A 7 -33.61 -2.82 -2.86
C LYS A 7 -32.72 -2.51 -4.06
N GLY A 8 -31.99 -3.52 -4.54
CA GLY A 8 -31.40 -3.54 -5.88
C GLY A 8 -32.28 -4.38 -6.82
N LYS A 9 -32.62 -3.85 -8.00
CA LYS A 9 -33.46 -4.55 -9.00
C LYS A 9 -32.82 -5.89 -9.39
N GLY A 10 -33.53 -6.98 -9.08
CA GLY A 10 -33.28 -8.31 -9.64
C GLY A 10 -32.90 -9.37 -8.61
N LYS A 11 -33.90 -10.15 -8.20
CA LYS A 11 -33.81 -11.40 -7.42
C LYS A 11 -33.53 -11.18 -5.92
N THR A 12 -34.60 -11.30 -5.13
CA THR A 12 -34.59 -11.49 -3.67
C THR A 12 -33.58 -12.58 -3.32
N ARG A 13 -32.38 -12.18 -2.91
CA ARG A 13 -31.39 -13.07 -2.31
C ARG A 13 -31.90 -13.38 -0.91
N GLY A 14 -32.44 -14.59 -0.77
CA GLY A 14 -32.78 -15.16 0.53
C GLY A 14 -31.56 -15.12 1.45
N ILE A 15 -31.84 -15.10 2.75
CA ILE A 15 -30.85 -15.16 3.83
C ILE A 15 -29.82 -16.24 3.47
N LEU A 16 -28.63 -15.80 3.05
CA LEU A 16 -27.50 -16.67 2.72
C LEU A 16 -27.09 -17.33 4.03
N LYS A 17 -27.52 -18.57 4.25
CA LYS A 17 -27.00 -19.36 5.36
C LYS A 17 -25.61 -19.82 4.94
N ILE A 18 -24.60 -19.24 5.58
CA ILE A 18 -23.24 -19.73 5.49
C ILE A 18 -23.23 -21.01 6.32
N VAL A 19 -23.22 -22.14 5.61
CA VAL A 19 -23.14 -23.46 6.23
C VAL A 19 -21.66 -23.83 6.21
N GLU A 20 -21.14 -24.03 7.40
CA GLU A 20 -19.80 -24.56 7.63
C GLU A 20 -19.85 -26.08 7.58
N ASP A 21 -18.86 -26.69 6.91
CA ASP A 21 -18.62 -28.11 6.98
C ASP A 21 -17.30 -28.32 7.73
N GLU A 22 -17.39 -28.75 9.01
CA GLU A 22 -16.25 -29.01 9.90
C GLU A 22 -15.25 -30.02 9.31
N THR A 23 -15.64 -30.77 8.28
CA THR A 23 -14.79 -31.77 7.64
C THR A 23 -13.87 -31.22 6.55
N LEU A 24 -14.13 -30.00 6.06
CA LEU A 24 -13.45 -29.43 4.88
C LEU A 24 -12.89 -28.01 5.09
N ASN A 25 -13.13 -27.36 6.24
CA ASN A 25 -12.73 -25.97 6.51
C ASN A 25 -13.11 -25.03 5.34
N GLN A 26 -14.29 -25.23 4.74
CA GLN A 26 -14.74 -24.53 3.55
C GLN A 26 -16.08 -23.84 3.81
N PHE A 27 -16.16 -22.57 3.41
CA PHE A 27 -17.38 -21.78 3.46
C PHE A 27 -18.20 -22.03 2.20
N PHE A 28 -19.47 -22.41 2.37
CA PHE A 28 -20.41 -22.63 1.28
C PHE A 28 -21.58 -21.63 1.34
N VAL A 29 -22.01 -21.17 0.17
CA VAL A 29 -23.30 -20.51 -0.03
C VAL A 29 -24.35 -21.58 -0.34
N ASP A 30 -25.41 -21.62 0.47
CA ASP A 30 -26.61 -22.39 0.16
C ASP A 30 -27.63 -21.52 -0.59
N ASP A 31 -27.95 -21.89 -1.83
CA ASP A 31 -28.94 -21.21 -2.68
C ASP A 31 -30.40 -21.50 -2.26
N GLY A 32 -30.63 -22.28 -1.19
CA GLY A 32 -31.96 -22.68 -0.72
C GLY A 32 -32.66 -23.70 -1.62
N LYS A 33 -31.98 -24.14 -2.69
CA LYS A 33 -32.41 -25.20 -3.63
C LYS A 33 -31.53 -26.45 -3.57
N GLY A 34 -30.71 -26.57 -2.52
CA GLY A 34 -29.80 -27.72 -2.32
C GLY A 34 -28.52 -27.67 -3.16
N GLY A 35 -28.23 -26.56 -3.83
CA GLY A 35 -26.93 -26.31 -4.45
C GLY A 35 -26.00 -25.62 -3.46
N ARG A 36 -24.87 -26.27 -3.14
CA ARG A 36 -23.77 -25.65 -2.40
C ARG A 36 -22.74 -25.13 -3.40
N ARG A 37 -22.41 -23.85 -3.32
CA ARG A 37 -21.32 -23.24 -4.10
C ARG A 37 -20.24 -22.76 -3.13
N GLU A 38 -18.98 -23.07 -3.43
CA GLU A 38 -17.84 -22.50 -2.71
C GLU A 38 -17.75 -20.98 -2.95
N LEU A 39 -17.46 -20.22 -1.90
CA LEU A 39 -17.25 -18.77 -2.03
C LEU A 39 -15.92 -18.50 -2.73
N ASP A 40 -15.96 -17.60 -3.71
CA ASP A 40 -14.74 -17.04 -4.30
C ASP A 40 -13.97 -16.21 -3.25
N GLN A 41 -12.66 -16.07 -3.43
CA GLN A 41 -11.80 -15.30 -2.51
C GLN A 41 -12.36 -13.89 -2.28
N LYS A 42 -12.84 -13.24 -3.36
CA LYS A 42 -13.42 -11.90 -3.28
C LYS A 42 -14.73 -11.84 -2.48
N GLU A 43 -15.53 -12.90 -2.52
CA GLU A 43 -16.77 -12.99 -1.74
C GLU A 43 -16.47 -13.21 -0.26
N LYS A 44 -15.46 -14.03 0.06
CA LYS A 44 -14.94 -14.21 1.43
C LYS A 44 -14.40 -12.89 2.01
N GLU A 45 -13.62 -12.15 1.23
CA GLU A 45 -13.09 -10.82 1.61
C GLU A 45 -14.20 -9.83 1.92
N TYR A 46 -15.24 -9.78 1.08
CA TYR A 46 -16.39 -8.90 1.31
C TYR A 46 -17.12 -9.26 2.62
N LEU A 47 -17.29 -10.57 2.87
CA LEU A 47 -17.96 -11.07 4.05
C LEU A 47 -17.18 -10.73 5.34
N VAL A 48 -15.85 -10.93 5.34
CA VAL A 48 -15.00 -10.53 6.48
C VAL A 48 -15.08 -9.03 6.73
N MET A 49 -15.00 -8.20 5.69
CA MET A 49 -15.09 -6.74 5.87
C MET A 49 -16.44 -6.32 6.43
N ASP A 50 -17.52 -6.98 6.01
CA ASP A 50 -18.85 -6.69 6.53
C ASP A 50 -19.02 -7.14 7.99
N ALA A 51 -18.46 -8.30 8.35
CA ALA A 51 -18.49 -8.85 9.70
C ALA A 51 -17.63 -8.04 10.67
N LEU A 52 -16.41 -7.64 10.28
CA LEU A 52 -15.55 -6.75 11.05
C LEU A 52 -16.23 -5.41 11.31
N HIS A 53 -16.81 -4.81 10.28
CA HIS A 53 -17.54 -3.55 10.42
C HIS A 53 -18.77 -3.69 11.35
N ALA A 54 -19.47 -4.82 11.31
CA ALA A 54 -20.55 -5.11 12.25
C ALA A 54 -20.05 -5.25 13.69
N ARG A 55 -18.91 -5.90 13.89
CA ARG A 55 -18.29 -6.08 15.21
C ARG A 55 -17.84 -4.74 15.78
N THR A 56 -17.18 -3.88 15.00
CA THR A 56 -16.76 -2.54 15.43
C THR A 56 -17.96 -1.66 15.77
N THR A 57 -18.97 -1.58 14.90
CA THR A 57 -20.16 -0.76 15.15
C THR A 57 -20.96 -1.22 16.38
N ARG A 58 -21.07 -2.54 16.62
CA ARG A 58 -21.65 -3.10 17.86
C ARG A 58 -20.88 -2.64 19.10
N MET A 59 -19.54 -2.62 19.03
CA MET A 59 -18.69 -2.14 20.13
C MET A 59 -18.95 -0.65 20.44
N TYR A 60 -19.27 0.17 19.43
CA TYR A 60 -19.64 1.59 19.60
C TYR A 60 -21.13 1.83 19.88
N GLY A 61 -21.90 0.78 20.19
CA GLY A 61 -23.30 0.90 20.62
C GLY A 61 -24.32 1.07 19.48
N ALA A 62 -23.90 0.96 18.22
CA ALA A 62 -24.82 0.94 17.09
C ALA A 62 -25.24 -0.52 16.80
N PRO A 63 -26.56 -0.84 16.80
CA PRO A 63 -27.02 -2.21 16.56
C PRO A 63 -26.92 -2.56 15.07
N ARG A 64 -25.87 -3.30 14.71
CA ARG A 64 -25.79 -4.05 13.45
C ARG A 64 -25.83 -5.55 13.74
N ASP A 65 -26.70 -6.25 13.03
CA ASP A 65 -26.76 -7.71 13.11
C ASP A 65 -25.50 -8.30 12.45
N LEU A 66 -24.85 -9.23 13.15
CA LEU A 66 -23.68 -9.93 12.64
C LEU A 66 -24.16 -10.94 11.59
N VAL A 67 -23.60 -10.86 10.38
CA VAL A 67 -23.90 -11.80 9.28
C VAL A 67 -23.30 -13.20 9.55
N VAL A 68 -22.25 -13.25 10.37
CA VAL A 68 -21.40 -14.41 10.69
C VAL A 68 -21.18 -14.44 12.20
N SER A 69 -21.12 -15.62 12.84
CA SER A 69 -20.77 -15.70 14.26
C SER A 69 -19.31 -15.29 14.52
N ASP A 70 -18.95 -14.96 15.77
CA ASP A 70 -17.57 -14.58 16.10
C ASP A 70 -16.58 -15.74 15.83
N GLU A 71 -16.99 -16.99 16.05
CA GLU A 71 -16.18 -18.19 15.77
C GLU A 71 -15.99 -18.43 14.26
N GLN A 72 -17.08 -18.31 13.49
CA GLN A 72 -17.02 -18.42 12.03
C GLN A 72 -16.20 -17.27 11.41
N LEU A 73 -16.15 -16.11 12.06
CA LEU A 73 -15.35 -14.98 11.61
C LEU A 73 -13.85 -15.26 11.80
N ASP A 74 -13.46 -15.84 12.93
CA ASP A 74 -12.06 -16.18 13.20
C ASP A 74 -11.56 -17.25 12.20
N LEU A 75 -12.38 -18.27 11.91
CA LEU A 75 -12.06 -19.29 10.89
C LEU A 75 -11.97 -18.71 9.48
N LEU A 76 -12.83 -17.75 9.15
CA LEU A 76 -12.81 -17.08 7.85
C LEU A 76 -11.55 -16.20 7.70
N GLN A 77 -11.09 -15.59 8.79
CA GLN A 77 -9.82 -14.86 8.80
C GLN A 77 -8.62 -15.79 8.63
N GLU A 78 -8.62 -16.94 9.29
CA GLU A 78 -7.56 -17.94 9.12
C GLU A 78 -7.49 -18.41 7.65
N ASP A 79 -8.60 -18.81 7.05
CA ASP A 79 -8.66 -19.23 5.64
C ASP A 79 -8.17 -18.11 4.71
N LEU A 80 -8.66 -16.88 4.87
CA LEU A 80 -8.19 -15.74 4.07
C LEU A 80 -6.70 -15.43 4.27
N MET A 81 -6.17 -15.64 5.48
CA MET A 81 -4.75 -15.48 5.78
C MET A 81 -3.92 -16.54 5.04
N TRP A 82 -4.38 -17.80 5.02
CA TRP A 82 -3.76 -18.88 4.23
C TRP A 82 -3.84 -18.62 2.73
N GLN A 83 -4.94 -18.04 2.24
CA GLN A 83 -5.09 -17.62 0.84
C GLN A 83 -4.25 -16.38 0.49
N GLY A 84 -3.61 -15.74 1.47
CA GLY A 84 -2.79 -14.54 1.28
C GLY A 84 -3.60 -13.30 0.91
N SER A 85 -4.84 -13.19 1.41
CA SER A 85 -5.65 -11.99 1.20
C SER A 85 -4.99 -10.76 1.84
N ARG A 86 -4.95 -9.66 1.08
CA ARG A 86 -4.37 -8.40 1.53
C ARG A 86 -5.27 -7.62 2.48
N VAL A 87 -6.55 -7.98 2.54
CA VAL A 87 -7.56 -7.30 3.36
C VAL A 87 -7.25 -7.44 4.85
N LEU A 88 -6.65 -8.56 5.26
CA LEU A 88 -6.27 -8.82 6.64
C LEU A 88 -4.95 -8.15 7.05
N LEU A 89 -4.17 -7.68 6.08
CA LEU A 89 -2.86 -7.05 6.31
C LEU A 89 -2.95 -5.51 6.36
N LEU A 90 -4.17 -4.97 6.40
CA LEU A 90 -4.39 -3.52 6.39
C LEU A 90 -4.04 -2.90 7.75
N ASN A 91 -3.36 -1.76 7.70
CA ASN A 91 -3.12 -0.95 8.89
C ASN A 91 -4.43 -0.31 9.38
N ALA A 92 -4.55 0.01 10.68
CA ALA A 92 -5.74 0.63 11.25
C ALA A 92 -6.14 1.96 10.55
N LYS A 93 -5.15 2.70 10.04
CA LYS A 93 -5.35 3.92 9.23
C LYS A 93 -5.93 3.60 7.85
N GLU A 94 -5.48 2.52 7.22
CA GLU A 94 -5.97 2.07 5.91
C GLU A 94 -7.41 1.54 6.01
N THR A 95 -7.73 0.80 7.08
CA THR A 95 -9.10 0.36 7.35
C THR A 95 -10.00 1.56 7.60
N GLY A 96 -9.58 2.52 8.43
CA GLY A 96 -10.33 3.76 8.68
C GLY A 96 -10.58 4.57 7.41
N TYR A 97 -9.58 4.67 6.52
CA TYR A 97 -9.71 5.32 5.22
C TYR A 97 -10.74 4.63 4.31
N LEU A 98 -10.71 3.30 4.24
CA LEU A 98 -11.67 2.52 3.46
C LEU A 98 -13.10 2.59 4.02
N GLU A 99 -13.24 2.55 5.34
CA GLU A 99 -14.53 2.71 6.00
C GLU A 99 -15.11 4.09 5.74
N ALA A 100 -14.30 5.14 5.87
CA ALA A 100 -14.71 6.51 5.58
C ALA A 100 -15.16 6.69 4.14
N ALA A 101 -14.38 6.18 3.18
CA ALA A 101 -14.75 6.19 1.77
C ALA A 101 -16.08 5.45 1.53
N ARG A 102 -16.27 4.27 2.14
CA ARG A 102 -17.50 3.48 2.03
C ARG A 102 -18.69 4.21 2.65
N ALA A 103 -18.50 4.86 3.79
CA ALA A 103 -19.53 5.58 4.51
C ALA A 103 -19.97 6.85 3.75
N TYR A 104 -19.02 7.55 3.11
CA TYR A 104 -19.30 8.66 2.20
C TYR A 104 -20.21 8.22 1.04
N TYR A 105 -19.92 7.10 0.38
CA TYR A 105 -20.78 6.55 -0.68
C TYR A 105 -22.17 6.12 -0.18
N ARG A 106 -22.32 5.83 1.11
CA ARG A 106 -23.60 5.51 1.77
C ARG A 106 -24.35 6.75 2.26
N ASN A 107 -23.81 7.96 2.06
CA ASN A 107 -24.33 9.23 2.59
C ASN A 107 -24.30 9.33 4.13
N GLU A 108 -23.42 8.59 4.79
CA GLU A 108 -23.21 8.62 6.24
C GLU A 108 -21.74 8.94 6.53
N PRO A 109 -21.26 10.18 6.33
CA PRO A 109 -19.85 10.52 6.53
C PRO A 109 -19.48 10.38 8.02
N ILE A 110 -18.45 9.58 8.32
CA ILE A 110 -17.93 9.36 9.68
C ILE A 110 -16.81 10.34 10.07
N MET A 111 -16.21 11.01 9.09
CA MET A 111 -15.13 12.00 9.27
C MET A 111 -15.35 13.19 8.33
N SER A 112 -14.72 14.32 8.65
CA SER A 112 -14.77 15.51 7.79
C SER A 112 -13.87 15.39 6.56
N ASP A 113 -14.14 16.18 5.53
CA ASP A 113 -13.35 16.18 4.28
C ASP A 113 -11.86 16.52 4.53
N HIS A 114 -11.58 17.44 5.47
CA HIS A 114 -10.21 17.82 5.82
C HIS A 114 -9.45 16.66 6.49
N GLU A 115 -10.08 15.99 7.47
CA GLU A 115 -9.50 14.84 8.14
C GLU A 115 -9.27 13.68 7.15
N PHE A 116 -10.17 13.49 6.20
CA PHE A 116 -10.03 12.48 5.14
C PHE A 116 -8.83 12.78 4.22
N ASP A 117 -8.66 14.03 3.82
CA ASP A 117 -7.54 14.45 2.96
C ASP A 117 -6.19 14.35 3.68
N GLU A 118 -6.13 14.69 4.97
CA GLU A 118 -4.93 14.54 5.79
C GLU A 118 -4.55 13.06 5.96
N LEU A 119 -5.52 12.21 6.32
CA LEU A 119 -5.34 10.76 6.43
C LEU A 119 -4.85 10.16 5.10
N ARG A 120 -5.44 10.60 3.99
CA ARG A 120 -5.01 10.19 2.65
C ARG A 120 -3.57 10.60 2.38
N GLN A 121 -3.20 11.84 2.71
CA GLN A 121 -1.83 12.33 2.51
C GLN A 121 -0.83 11.53 3.33
N GLU A 122 -1.15 11.18 4.57
CA GLU A 122 -0.31 10.34 5.41
C GLU A 122 -0.12 8.94 4.80
N LEU A 123 -1.18 8.30 4.33
CA LEU A 123 -1.10 6.97 3.71
C LEU A 123 -0.31 6.98 2.39
N VAL A 124 -0.41 8.05 1.59
CA VAL A 124 0.44 8.25 0.40
C VAL A 124 1.90 8.51 0.82
N MET A 125 2.12 9.16 1.97
CA MET A 125 3.45 9.36 2.52
C MET A 125 4.11 8.06 2.98
N GLU A 126 3.34 7.18 3.58
CA GLU A 126 3.75 5.83 4.00
C GLU A 126 3.96 4.89 2.80
N GLY A 127 3.27 5.15 1.67
CA GLY A 127 3.31 4.29 0.49
C GLY A 127 2.31 3.14 0.57
N SER A 128 1.20 3.34 1.27
CA SER A 128 0.08 2.40 1.35
C SER A 128 -0.43 2.02 -0.04
N VAL A 129 -0.64 0.72 -0.26
CA VAL A 129 -1.21 0.19 -1.52
C VAL A 129 -2.66 0.64 -1.72
N VAL A 130 -3.36 1.01 -0.64
CA VAL A 130 -4.78 1.41 -0.69
C VAL A 130 -4.95 2.86 -1.10
N ALA A 131 -4.12 3.76 -0.56
CA ALA A 131 -4.26 5.20 -0.81
C ALA A 131 -3.57 5.64 -2.11
N VAL A 132 -2.48 4.97 -2.51
CA VAL A 132 -1.75 5.27 -3.73
C VAL A 132 -2.58 4.82 -4.93
N SER A 133 -2.96 5.78 -5.78
CA SER A 133 -3.68 5.48 -7.01
C SER A 133 -2.77 5.49 -8.23
N ASP A 134 -2.53 4.31 -8.80
CA ASP A 134 -1.77 4.15 -10.06
C ASP A 134 -2.56 4.68 -11.28
N ARG A 135 -3.88 4.82 -11.16
CA ARG A 135 -4.73 5.34 -12.23
C ARG A 135 -4.83 6.87 -12.20
N PRO A 136 -4.78 7.54 -13.36
CA PRO A 136 -4.90 9.00 -13.43
C PRO A 136 -6.29 9.47 -13.02
N LYS A 137 -6.31 10.47 -12.13
CA LYS A 137 -7.51 11.25 -11.79
C LYS A 137 -7.45 12.56 -12.57
N CYS A 138 -8.37 12.71 -13.51
CA CYS A 138 -8.51 13.92 -14.32
C CYS A 138 -9.65 14.77 -13.80
N SER A 139 -9.33 16.00 -13.39
CA SER A 139 -10.36 17.00 -13.11
C SER A 139 -10.76 17.66 -14.42
N VAL A 140 -12.07 17.65 -14.71
CA VAL A 140 -12.65 18.27 -15.91
C VAL A 140 -12.54 19.79 -15.85
N GLU A 141 -12.68 20.36 -14.66
CA GLU A 141 -12.66 21.81 -14.44
C GLU A 141 -11.25 22.38 -14.58
N THR A 142 -10.27 21.81 -13.88
CA THR A 142 -8.89 22.31 -13.93
C THR A 142 -8.15 21.85 -15.19
N ARG A 143 -8.68 20.87 -15.92
CA ARG A 143 -8.02 20.21 -17.06
C ARG A 143 -6.64 19.65 -16.71
N ILE A 144 -6.45 19.25 -15.45
CA ILE A 144 -5.21 18.64 -14.97
C ILE A 144 -5.51 17.18 -14.64
N CYS A 145 -4.66 16.29 -15.16
CA CYS A 145 -4.65 14.90 -14.76
C CYS A 145 -3.49 14.67 -13.80
N SER A 146 -3.78 14.01 -12.68
CA SER A 146 -2.81 13.73 -11.64
C SER A 146 -2.78 12.24 -11.27
N THR A 147 -1.58 11.73 -11.00
CA THR A 147 -1.35 10.44 -10.35
C THR A 147 -0.53 10.65 -9.09
N ASP A 148 -0.74 9.81 -8.08
CA ASP A 148 0.03 9.87 -6.85
C ASP A 148 1.39 9.18 -7.05
N LEU A 149 2.40 9.59 -6.29
CA LEU A 149 3.71 8.95 -6.27
C LEU A 149 3.97 8.28 -4.92
N ALA A 150 4.40 7.02 -4.99
CA ALA A 150 4.80 6.23 -3.84
C ALA A 150 6.33 6.22 -3.68
N PRO A 151 6.84 6.09 -2.44
CA PRO A 151 8.26 5.92 -2.20
C PRO A 151 8.73 4.53 -2.69
N ASP A 152 9.82 4.48 -3.47
CA ASP A 152 10.37 3.21 -3.97
C ASP A 152 11.34 2.58 -2.96
N SER A 153 10.80 1.86 -1.97
CA SER A 153 11.59 1.22 -0.90
C SER A 153 12.68 0.26 -1.43
N LYS A 154 12.45 -0.42 -2.56
CA LYS A 154 13.42 -1.37 -3.12
C LYS A 154 14.64 -0.67 -3.67
N ARG A 155 14.43 0.43 -4.40
CA ARG A 155 15.54 1.23 -4.94
C ARG A 155 16.25 2.03 -3.87
N MET A 156 15.50 2.52 -2.90
CA MET A 156 16.05 3.11 -1.68
C MET A 156 17.07 2.20 -1.01
N PHE A 157 16.72 0.92 -0.82
CA PHE A 157 17.62 -0.06 -0.29
C PHE A 157 18.78 -0.38 -1.26
N ALA A 158 18.49 -0.51 -2.55
CA ALA A 158 19.49 -0.86 -3.56
C ALA A 158 20.62 0.18 -3.68
N VAL A 159 20.34 1.46 -3.43
CA VAL A 159 21.35 2.54 -3.44
C VAL A 159 22.43 2.32 -2.36
N HIS A 160 22.12 1.64 -1.26
CA HIS A 160 23.08 1.35 -0.20
C HIS A 160 23.95 0.10 -0.45
N LEU A 161 23.55 -0.77 -1.39
CA LEU A 161 24.24 -2.05 -1.63
C LEU A 161 25.71 -1.90 -2.05
N PRO A 162 26.10 -1.00 -2.97
CA PRO A 162 27.50 -0.85 -3.36
C PRO A 162 28.39 -0.41 -2.18
N ALA A 163 27.91 0.53 -1.37
CA ALA A 163 28.63 1.01 -0.19
C ALA A 163 28.75 -0.09 0.89
N ALA A 164 27.71 -0.90 1.06
CA ALA A 164 27.75 -2.07 1.94
C ALA A 164 28.77 -3.12 1.48
N GLY A 165 28.89 -3.34 0.16
CA GLY A 165 29.91 -4.23 -0.41
C GLY A 165 31.34 -3.77 -0.09
N VAL A 166 31.63 -2.48 -0.23
CA VAL A 166 32.92 -1.91 0.16
C VAL A 166 33.14 -2.02 1.66
N GLY A 167 32.12 -1.70 2.47
CA GLY A 167 32.18 -1.83 3.92
C GLY A 167 32.44 -3.26 4.38
N ALA A 168 31.88 -4.27 3.71
CA ALA A 168 32.12 -5.68 4.01
C ALA A 168 33.57 -6.09 3.74
N ILE A 169 34.15 -5.62 2.63
CA ILE A 169 35.58 -5.87 2.30
C ILE A 169 36.48 -5.22 3.35
N VAL A 170 36.19 -3.98 3.74
CA VAL A 170 36.95 -3.26 4.79
C VAL A 170 36.81 -3.99 6.13
N TRP A 171 35.62 -4.43 6.51
CA TRP A 171 35.39 -5.20 7.73
C TRP A 171 36.17 -6.52 7.75
N ALA A 172 36.14 -7.26 6.64
CA ALA A 172 36.90 -8.50 6.51
C ALA A 172 38.40 -8.26 6.75
N ALA A 173 38.97 -7.23 6.12
CA ALA A 173 40.38 -6.86 6.33
C ALA A 173 40.70 -6.51 7.79
N ILE A 174 39.82 -5.75 8.46
CA ILE A 174 39.99 -5.36 9.87
C ILE A 174 39.87 -6.58 10.79
N SER A 175 38.95 -7.50 10.51
CA SER A 175 38.71 -8.68 11.35
C SER A 175 39.92 -9.62 11.43
N TYR A 176 40.71 -9.74 10.35
CA TYR A 176 41.97 -10.50 10.38
C TYR A 176 43.02 -9.90 11.33
N GLY A 177 42.93 -8.59 11.62
CA GLY A 177 43.83 -7.90 12.54
C GLY A 177 43.47 -8.06 14.02
N ILE A 178 42.26 -8.50 14.34
CA ILE A 178 41.77 -8.63 15.73
C ILE A 178 41.90 -10.10 16.17
N PRO A 179 42.75 -10.43 17.17
CA PRO A 179 43.00 -11.81 17.58
C PRO A 179 41.75 -12.59 17.99
N PHE A 180 40.75 -11.91 18.55
CA PHE A 180 39.47 -12.48 18.96
C PHE A 180 38.61 -12.96 17.77
N LEU A 181 38.65 -12.24 16.65
CA LEU A 181 37.81 -12.53 15.46
C LEU A 181 38.54 -13.42 14.44
N ARG A 182 39.86 -13.57 14.56
CA ARG A 182 40.70 -14.37 13.64
C ARG A 182 40.38 -15.87 13.60
N ASN A 183 39.94 -16.43 14.73
CA ASN A 183 39.70 -17.87 14.88
C ASN A 183 38.26 -18.27 14.55
N VAL A 184 37.40 -17.30 14.24
CA VAL A 184 35.99 -17.50 13.92
C VAL A 184 35.88 -17.63 12.39
N SER A 185 35.02 -18.51 11.88
CA SER A 185 34.82 -18.64 10.43
C SER A 185 34.40 -17.29 9.83
N ASP A 186 34.85 -17.00 8.60
CA ASP A 186 34.59 -15.72 7.93
C ASP A 186 33.09 -15.34 7.87
N LEU A 187 32.19 -16.33 7.77
CA LEU A 187 30.74 -16.09 7.77
C LEU A 187 30.21 -15.53 9.10
N TYR A 188 30.66 -16.10 10.23
CA TYR A 188 30.29 -15.60 11.56
C TYR A 188 30.92 -14.24 11.86
N SER A 189 32.16 -13.98 11.38
CA SER A 189 32.80 -12.66 11.46
C SER A 189 31.98 -11.60 10.70
N LEU A 190 31.49 -11.93 9.50
CA LEU A 190 30.65 -11.03 8.70
C LEU A 190 29.28 -10.79 9.33
N LEU A 191 28.65 -11.82 9.92
CA LEU A 191 27.38 -11.68 10.64
C LEU A 191 27.53 -10.74 11.84
N PHE A 192 28.62 -10.86 12.60
CA PHE A 192 28.90 -9.96 13.72
C PHE A 192 29.24 -8.54 13.26
N GLY A 193 29.88 -8.41 12.09
CA GLY A 193 30.21 -7.14 11.45
C GLY A 193 29.06 -6.45 10.73
N LEU A 194 27.94 -7.14 10.47
CA LEU A 194 26.80 -6.62 9.73
C LEU A 194 26.28 -5.26 10.25
N PRO A 195 26.08 -5.04 11.58
CA PRO A 195 25.70 -3.71 12.08
C PRO A 195 26.72 -2.62 11.72
N VAL A 196 28.02 -2.93 11.76
CA VAL A 196 29.10 -2.00 11.41
C VAL A 196 29.09 -1.70 9.91
N VAL A 197 28.92 -2.72 9.07
CA VAL A 197 28.85 -2.58 7.60
C VAL A 197 27.62 -1.77 7.18
N VAL A 198 26.46 -2.02 7.79
CA VAL A 198 25.23 -1.27 7.51
C VAL A 198 25.39 0.18 7.96
N LEU A 199 25.96 0.43 9.14
CA LEU A 199 26.21 1.79 9.62
C LEU A 199 27.18 2.52 8.68
N PHE A 200 28.28 1.88 8.30
CA PHE A 200 29.22 2.41 7.31
C PHE A 200 28.52 2.76 6.01
N SER A 201 27.73 1.83 5.45
CA SER A 201 26.98 2.05 4.22
C SER A 201 26.04 3.25 4.32
N LYS A 202 25.33 3.42 5.44
CA LYS A 202 24.42 4.56 5.66
C LYS A 202 25.18 5.88 5.73
N VAL A 203 26.29 5.93 6.48
CA VAL A 203 27.12 7.13 6.64
C VAL A 203 27.76 7.56 5.33
N THR A 204 28.36 6.61 4.60
CA THR A 204 29.00 6.92 3.32
C THR A 204 27.97 7.32 2.26
N THR A 205 26.81 6.66 2.23
CA THR A 205 25.76 7.01 1.27
C THR A 205 25.14 8.36 1.57
N SER A 206 24.91 8.71 2.84
CA SER A 206 24.32 10.01 3.22
C SER A 206 25.25 11.21 2.93
N MET A 207 26.57 10.98 2.86
CA MET A 207 27.52 11.99 2.38
C MET A 207 27.41 12.25 0.87
N VAL A 208 27.10 11.21 0.07
CA VAL A 208 27.08 11.29 -1.40
C VAL A 208 25.71 11.72 -1.91
N ILE A 209 24.65 11.18 -1.31
CA ILE A 209 23.24 11.47 -1.60
C ILE A 209 22.63 11.98 -0.30
N LYS A 210 22.49 13.31 -0.19
CA LYS A 210 21.69 13.90 0.88
C LYS A 210 20.23 13.58 0.59
N ASP A 211 19.62 12.85 1.52
CA ASP A 211 18.23 12.39 1.50
C ASP A 211 17.89 11.45 0.34
N PRO A 212 18.35 10.18 0.38
CA PRO A 212 17.94 9.21 -0.62
C PRO A 212 16.41 9.04 -0.62
N SER A 213 15.72 9.32 0.49
CA SER A 213 14.30 9.01 0.80
C SER A 213 13.24 9.61 -0.12
N GLN A 214 13.63 10.34 -1.15
CA GLN A 214 12.72 10.96 -2.11
C GLN A 214 12.85 10.41 -3.54
N ILE A 215 13.24 9.13 -3.68
CA ILE A 215 13.00 8.39 -4.92
C ILE A 215 11.52 8.03 -4.96
N LEU A 216 10.79 8.76 -5.79
CA LEU A 216 9.35 8.59 -5.98
C LEU A 216 9.08 7.82 -7.28
N ARG A 217 8.18 6.83 -7.20
CA ARG A 217 7.67 6.06 -8.33
C ARG A 217 6.20 6.39 -8.54
N GLY A 218 5.78 6.53 -9.78
CA GLY A 218 4.37 6.64 -10.15
C GLY A 218 4.15 6.24 -11.60
N ALA A 219 2.89 6.16 -12.01
CA ALA A 219 2.52 5.92 -13.41
C ALA A 219 2.30 7.25 -14.14
N CYS A 220 2.68 7.30 -15.43
CA CYS A 220 2.42 8.47 -16.26
C CYS A 220 0.91 8.64 -16.52
N PRO A 221 0.34 9.84 -16.29
CA PRO A 221 -1.09 10.07 -16.49
C PRO A 221 -1.57 10.00 -17.94
N ASN A 222 -0.67 9.99 -18.93
CA ASN A 222 -1.01 9.85 -20.35
C ASN A 222 -0.91 8.39 -20.83
N CYS A 223 0.27 7.77 -20.70
CA CYS A 223 0.53 6.42 -21.25
C CYS A 223 0.50 5.28 -20.22
N GLY A 224 0.42 5.58 -18.92
CA GLY A 224 0.45 4.57 -17.86
C GLY A 224 1.83 3.93 -17.61
N GLU A 225 2.88 4.41 -18.28
CA GLU A 225 4.26 3.91 -18.10
C GLU A 225 4.82 4.30 -16.73
N ASP A 226 5.62 3.42 -16.13
CA ASP A 226 6.30 3.66 -14.87
C ASP A 226 7.33 4.80 -15.01
N ILE A 227 7.07 5.92 -14.34
CA ILE A 227 7.96 7.07 -14.26
C ILE A 227 8.56 7.18 -12.86
N ARG A 228 9.79 7.67 -12.81
CA ARG A 228 10.52 7.88 -11.56
C ARG A 228 11.04 9.29 -11.50
N ALA A 229 10.84 9.94 -10.36
CA ALA A 229 11.39 11.25 -10.08
C ALA A 229 12.27 11.14 -8.84
N HIS A 230 13.50 11.64 -8.96
CA HIS A 230 14.40 11.80 -7.84
C HIS A 230 14.37 13.26 -7.39
N PHE A 231 13.93 13.49 -6.17
CA PHE A 231 14.10 14.77 -5.49
C PHE A 231 15.28 14.65 -4.53
N GLY A 232 16.18 15.63 -4.54
CA GLY A 232 17.40 15.58 -3.75
C GLY A 232 18.62 16.06 -4.51
N SER A 233 19.67 16.37 -3.77
CA SER A 233 20.96 16.79 -4.33
C SER A 233 21.85 15.58 -4.57
N ILE A 234 22.41 15.49 -5.77
CA ILE A 234 23.42 14.50 -6.11
C ILE A 234 24.77 15.20 -5.98
N LEU A 235 25.62 14.73 -5.08
CA LEU A 235 26.96 15.27 -4.81
C LEU A 235 26.92 16.76 -4.39
N THR A 236 27.10 17.71 -5.32
CA THR A 236 27.15 19.16 -5.05
C THR A 236 26.13 19.94 -5.89
N ILE A 237 25.37 19.26 -6.74
CA ILE A 237 24.38 19.88 -7.61
C ILE A 237 23.04 19.84 -6.89
N SER A 238 22.53 21.01 -6.53
CA SER A 238 21.19 21.15 -5.96
C SER A 238 20.15 20.74 -7.00
N GLY A 239 19.48 19.62 -6.75
CA GLY A 239 18.32 19.21 -7.53
C GLY A 239 17.10 20.09 -7.24
N PRO A 240 16.04 19.96 -8.06
CA PRO A 240 14.76 20.61 -7.80
C PRO A 240 14.18 20.11 -6.47
N GLN A 241 13.94 21.02 -5.52
CA GLN A 241 13.48 20.70 -4.16
C GLN A 241 11.96 20.54 -4.05
N LYS A 242 11.19 21.28 -4.87
CA LYS A 242 9.71 21.35 -4.73
C LYS A 242 8.98 20.91 -5.98
N THR A 243 9.43 21.39 -7.14
CA THR A 243 8.81 21.10 -8.43
C THR A 243 9.87 20.78 -9.45
N SER A 244 9.62 19.74 -10.26
CA SER A 244 10.49 19.37 -11.37
C SER A 244 9.66 19.13 -12.62
N GLN A 245 10.20 19.53 -13.77
CA GLN A 245 9.58 19.27 -15.07
C GLN A 245 10.48 18.27 -15.81
N MET A 246 9.90 17.16 -16.27
CA MET A 246 10.58 16.21 -17.14
C MET A 246 9.63 15.72 -18.21
N LYS A 247 10.19 15.26 -19.33
CA LYS A 247 9.42 14.62 -20.39
C LYS A 247 9.35 13.12 -20.10
N CYS A 248 8.20 12.51 -20.33
CA CYS A 248 8.08 11.05 -20.30
C CYS A 248 8.89 10.42 -21.45
N ASP A 249 9.61 9.34 -21.18
CA ASP A 249 10.44 8.66 -22.19
C ASP A 249 9.61 8.08 -23.35
N HIS A 250 8.41 7.59 -23.06
CA HIS A 250 7.55 6.95 -24.04
C HIS A 250 6.68 7.97 -24.80
N CYS A 251 5.85 8.75 -24.09
CA CYS A 251 4.90 9.67 -24.74
C CYS A 251 5.44 11.09 -24.96
N ARG A 252 6.64 11.44 -24.45
CA ARG A 252 7.25 12.79 -24.52
C ARG A 252 6.41 13.92 -23.95
N ALA A 253 5.32 13.61 -23.25
CA ALA A 253 4.49 14.60 -22.59
C ALA A 253 5.27 15.30 -21.48
N GLN A 254 5.03 16.60 -21.31
CA GLN A 254 5.65 17.38 -20.24
C GLN A 254 4.92 17.11 -18.93
N LEU A 255 5.63 16.52 -17.98
CA LEU A 255 5.12 16.17 -16.67
C LEU A 255 5.68 17.13 -15.63
N THR A 256 4.81 17.66 -14.78
CA THR A 256 5.17 18.50 -13.64
C THR A 256 5.02 17.69 -12.37
N PHE A 257 6.13 17.43 -11.69
CA PHE A 257 6.10 16.70 -10.43
C PHE A 257 6.13 17.67 -9.25
N ARG A 258 5.34 17.39 -8.22
CA ARG A 258 5.34 18.11 -6.94
C ARG A 258 5.77 17.16 -5.83
N ALA A 259 6.85 17.51 -5.13
CA ALA A 259 7.39 16.71 -4.05
C ALA A 259 6.51 16.77 -2.78
N GLU A 260 6.03 17.97 -2.42
CA GLU A 260 5.24 18.19 -1.20
C GLU A 260 3.92 17.41 -1.19
N THR A 261 3.21 17.38 -2.32
CA THR A 261 1.93 16.66 -2.46
C THR A 261 2.08 15.25 -2.99
N ARG A 262 3.30 14.82 -3.35
CA ARG A 262 3.62 13.55 -4.03
C ARG A 262 2.69 13.27 -5.22
N LYS A 263 2.53 14.26 -6.10
CA LYS A 263 1.70 14.14 -7.31
C LYS A 263 2.51 14.48 -8.56
N VAL A 264 2.21 13.78 -9.64
CA VAL A 264 2.63 14.17 -10.99
C VAL A 264 1.42 14.67 -11.72
N GLU A 265 1.55 15.84 -12.31
CA GLU A 265 0.50 16.56 -12.99
C GLU A 265 0.85 16.69 -14.48
N ILE A 266 -0.17 16.59 -15.32
CA ILE A 266 -0.11 16.94 -16.73
C ILE A 266 -1.29 17.84 -17.06
N ASN A 267 -1.04 18.90 -17.83
CA ASN A 267 -2.12 19.70 -18.40
C ASN A 267 -2.69 18.97 -19.63
N ALA A 268 -4.01 18.85 -19.73
CA ALA A 268 -4.68 18.21 -20.86
C ALA A 268 -4.26 18.79 -22.23
N ASN A 269 -3.92 20.08 -22.29
CA ASN A 269 -3.44 20.72 -23.53
C ASN A 269 -2.05 20.23 -23.97
N ASN A 270 -1.24 19.74 -23.02
CA ASN A 270 0.11 19.23 -23.26
C ASN A 270 0.13 17.70 -23.43
N MET A 271 -1.04 17.07 -23.48
CA MET A 271 -1.15 15.65 -23.80
C MET A 271 -0.81 15.45 -25.27
N THR A 272 0.27 14.72 -25.51
CA THR A 272 0.57 14.17 -26.82
C THR A 272 -0.44 13.06 -27.10
N ARG A 273 -1.18 13.15 -28.21
CA ARG A 273 -1.93 12.01 -28.74
C ARG A 273 -0.90 10.94 -29.10
N ALA A 274 -0.90 9.85 -28.34
CA ALA A 274 -0.27 8.61 -28.75
C ALA A 274 -1.06 8.01 -29.94
#